data_AF-A0A843T233-F1
#
_entry.id   AF-A0A843T233-F1
#
_cell.length_a   1.000
_cell.length_b   1.000
_cell.length_c   1.000
_cell.angle_alpha   90.00
_cell.angle_beta   90.00
_cell.angle_gamma   90.00
#
_symmetry.space_group_name_H-M   'P 1'
#
loop_
_entity.id
_entity.type
_entity.pdbx_description
1 polymer ?
#
loop_
_entity_poly.entity_id
_entity_poly.type
_entity_poly.pdbx_seq_one_letter_code
_entity_poly.pdbx_strand_id
1 'polypeptide(L)'
;MNRLVLFDVDGTILSSRGAAPRAFRRALRETFATDGPEDGYSFAGRTDPQIARDLLRLAGIEDGQIDHGLDSFWDRYASLLAAEFRAVDATLYPGVRQLLDRVDSVPNEAVLGLLTGNVRAGAELKLTSAGIEFDRFRVGAFGSDHHDRCELPAIAVARAKATFGRTFEGKSVVIVGDTPFDISCGEHLGVRTIAVATGTYPLDQLANCNPDHLFPDLSDTDTVCEAIFR
;
A
#
# COMPACT_ATOMS: atom_id res chain seq x y z
N MET A 1 -22.89 -5.87 2.27
CA MET A 1 -21.63 -5.13 2.11
C MET A 1 -21.72 -4.36 0.81
N ASN A 2 -21.85 -3.05 0.86
CA ASN A 2 -22.02 -2.18 -0.30
C ASN A 2 -20.72 -1.52 -0.75
N ARG A 3 -19.69 -1.48 0.10
CA ARG A 3 -18.38 -0.91 -0.20
C ARG A 3 -17.27 -1.93 -0.07
N LEU A 4 -16.28 -1.84 -0.96
CA LEU A 4 -14.96 -2.43 -0.81
C LEU A 4 -13.97 -1.28 -0.60
N VAL A 5 -13.44 -1.12 0.61
CA VAL A 5 -12.56 -0.01 0.98
C VAL A 5 -11.14 -0.52 1.05
N LEU A 6 -10.31 -0.10 0.11
CA LEU A 6 -8.95 -0.56 -0.11
C LEU A 6 -7.98 0.53 0.33
N PHE A 7 -7.22 0.26 1.38
CA PHE A 7 -6.23 1.19 1.91
C PHE A 7 -4.83 0.84 1.37
N ASP A 8 -4.09 1.86 0.94
CA ASP A 8 -2.63 1.76 0.91
C ASP A 8 -2.06 1.73 2.35
N VAL A 9 -0.79 1.34 2.50
CA VAL A 9 -0.14 1.14 3.78
C VAL A 9 0.80 2.30 4.12
N ASP A 10 1.83 2.52 3.30
CA ASP A 10 2.90 3.47 3.59
C ASP A 10 2.48 4.86 3.18
N GLY A 11 2.46 5.80 4.12
CA GLY A 11 1.97 7.15 3.82
C GLY A 11 0.47 7.30 4.03
N THR A 12 -0.28 6.20 4.16
CA THR A 12 -1.73 6.21 4.36
C THR A 12 -2.18 5.65 5.72
N ILE A 13 -1.88 4.37 6.02
CA ILE A 13 -2.17 3.77 7.34
C ILE A 13 -1.08 4.10 8.34
N LEU A 14 0.18 4.00 7.93
CA LEU A 14 1.32 4.11 8.83
C LEU A 14 2.57 4.67 8.17
N SER A 15 3.48 5.15 9.01
CA SER A 15 4.87 5.39 8.68
C SER A 15 5.74 4.27 9.24
N SER A 16 6.57 3.65 8.41
CA SER A 16 7.57 2.68 8.86
C SER A 16 8.79 3.33 9.52
N ARG A 17 8.82 4.67 9.69
CA ARG A 17 9.96 5.42 10.27
C ARG A 17 11.33 5.08 9.64
N GLY A 18 11.34 4.84 8.33
CA GLY A 18 12.53 4.46 7.56
C GLY A 18 12.99 3.01 7.72
N ALA A 19 12.33 2.17 8.52
CA ALA A 19 12.66 0.75 8.66
C ALA A 19 12.62 -0.01 7.32
N ALA A 20 11.53 0.17 6.56
CA ALA A 20 11.35 -0.48 5.26
C ALA A 20 12.47 -0.14 4.25
N PRO A 21 12.76 1.13 3.91
CA PRO A 21 13.82 1.43 2.96
C PRO A 21 15.22 0.99 3.44
N ARG A 22 15.51 1.03 4.75
CA ARG A 22 16.78 0.49 5.30
C ARG A 22 16.88 -1.02 5.10
N ALA A 23 15.84 -1.77 5.48
CA ALA A 23 15.79 -3.21 5.29
C ALA A 23 15.89 -3.60 3.81
N PHE A 24 15.20 -2.87 2.93
CA PHE A 24 15.18 -3.11 1.49
C PHE A 24 16.56 -2.92 0.86
N ARG A 25 17.21 -1.76 1.09
CA ARG A 25 18.56 -1.49 0.58
C ARG A 25 19.59 -2.47 1.14
N ARG A 26 19.46 -2.87 2.41
CA ARG A 26 20.34 -3.88 3.01
C ARG A 26 20.14 -5.26 2.39
N ALA A 27 18.90 -5.67 2.12
CA ALA A 27 18.61 -6.92 1.44
C ALA A 27 19.18 -6.93 0.01
N LEU A 28 19.04 -5.83 -0.73
CA LEU A 28 19.64 -5.70 -2.06
C LEU A 28 21.17 -5.90 -1.98
N ARG A 29 21.82 -5.20 -1.05
CA ARG A 29 23.29 -5.29 -0.87
C ARG A 29 23.74 -6.71 -0.53
N GLU A 30 23.01 -7.41 0.33
CA GLU A 30 23.38 -8.75 0.77
C GLU A 30 23.09 -9.84 -0.27
N THR A 31 22.10 -9.64 -1.16
CA THR A 31 21.75 -10.62 -2.22
C THR A 31 22.46 -10.34 -3.54
N PHE A 32 22.56 -9.08 -3.95
CA PHE A 32 23.05 -8.68 -5.28
C PHE A 32 24.34 -7.85 -5.23
N ALA A 33 24.95 -7.67 -4.06
CA ALA A 33 26.17 -6.88 -3.85
C ALA A 33 26.05 -5.39 -4.24
N THR A 34 24.82 -4.87 -4.37
CA THR A 34 24.50 -3.47 -4.69
C THR A 34 23.20 -3.06 -3.98
N ASP A 35 23.05 -1.81 -3.60
CA ASP A 35 21.79 -1.24 -3.09
C ASP A 35 21.08 -0.31 -4.09
N GLY A 36 21.51 -0.35 -5.36
CA GLY A 36 21.05 0.57 -6.41
C GLY A 36 21.77 1.93 -6.37
N PRO A 37 21.42 2.86 -7.27
CA PRO A 37 21.97 4.22 -7.23
C PRO A 37 21.61 4.95 -5.93
N GLU A 38 22.56 5.73 -5.40
CA GLU A 38 22.39 6.42 -4.11
C GLU A 38 21.25 7.46 -4.14
N ASP A 39 21.08 8.16 -5.27
CA ASP A 39 20.20 9.32 -5.44
C ASP A 39 19.16 9.17 -6.56
N GLY A 40 18.00 9.82 -6.37
CA GLY A 40 17.05 10.15 -7.43
C GLY A 40 15.94 9.12 -7.72
N TYR A 41 15.98 7.93 -7.12
CA TYR A 41 14.90 6.95 -7.30
C TYR A 41 13.78 7.13 -6.27
N SER A 42 12.58 7.46 -6.74
CA SER A 42 11.38 7.57 -5.90
C SER A 42 10.67 6.23 -5.76
N PHE A 43 10.48 5.80 -4.51
CA PHE A 43 9.74 4.58 -4.15
C PHE A 43 8.21 4.84 -4.15
N ALA A 44 7.80 6.10 -3.99
CA ALA A 44 6.41 6.44 -3.69
C ALA A 44 5.46 6.01 -4.81
N GLY A 45 4.43 5.25 -4.44
CA GLY A 45 3.38 4.75 -5.33
C GLY A 45 3.79 3.60 -6.26
N ARG A 46 5.03 3.11 -6.18
CA ARG A 46 5.50 1.93 -6.94
C ARG A 46 5.31 0.64 -6.14
N THR A 47 5.38 -0.49 -6.82
CA THR A 47 5.39 -1.79 -6.14
C THR A 47 6.81 -2.18 -5.72
N ASP A 48 6.95 -2.91 -4.62
CA ASP A 48 8.22 -3.45 -4.16
C ASP A 48 8.94 -4.21 -5.28
N PRO A 49 8.29 -5.12 -6.06
CA PRO A 49 8.97 -5.78 -7.17
C PRO A 49 9.41 -4.85 -8.30
N GLN A 50 8.63 -3.82 -8.62
CA GLN A 50 9.05 -2.80 -9.58
C GLN A 50 10.28 -2.05 -9.08
N ILE A 51 10.27 -1.65 -7.80
CA ILE A 51 11.38 -0.94 -7.16
C ILE A 51 12.66 -1.80 -7.18
N ALA A 52 12.57 -3.06 -6.77
CA ALA A 52 13.71 -3.98 -6.77
C ALA A 52 14.31 -4.12 -8.17
N ARG A 53 13.46 -4.38 -9.17
CA ARG A 53 13.92 -4.59 -10.55
C ARG A 53 14.49 -3.30 -11.16
N ASP A 54 13.87 -2.15 -10.92
CA ASP A 54 14.37 -0.86 -11.40
C ASP A 54 15.76 -0.54 -10.81
N LEU A 55 15.93 -0.68 -9.50
CA LEU A 55 17.20 -0.41 -8.82
C LEU A 55 18.32 -1.35 -9.30
N LEU A 56 18.03 -2.64 -9.49
CA LEU A 56 18.99 -3.62 -9.95
C LEU A 56 19.38 -3.39 -11.42
N ARG A 57 18.42 -3.05 -12.28
CA ARG A 57 18.69 -2.68 -13.68
C ARG A 57 19.54 -1.41 -13.76
N LEU A 58 19.24 -0.39 -12.94
CA LEU A 58 20.05 0.83 -12.86
C LEU A 58 21.49 0.55 -12.37
N ALA A 59 21.67 -0.50 -11.57
CA ALA A 59 22.98 -0.99 -11.14
C ALA A 59 23.68 -1.90 -12.18
N GLY A 60 23.07 -2.13 -13.35
CA GLY A 60 23.64 -2.94 -14.43
C GLY A 60 23.48 -4.45 -14.26
N ILE A 61 22.59 -4.91 -13.38
CA ILE A 61 22.28 -6.34 -13.21
C ILE A 61 21.31 -6.78 -14.31
N GLU A 62 21.62 -7.89 -14.99
CA GLU A 62 20.78 -8.43 -16.05
C GLU A 62 19.53 -9.14 -15.50
N ASP A 63 18.42 -9.11 -16.25
CA ASP A 63 17.13 -9.66 -15.81
C ASP A 63 17.21 -11.13 -15.37
N GLY A 64 18.01 -11.97 -16.05
CA GLY A 64 18.18 -13.37 -15.65
C GLY A 64 18.89 -13.55 -14.30
N GLN A 65 19.79 -12.62 -13.95
CA GLN A 65 20.44 -12.61 -12.63
C GLN A 65 19.48 -12.11 -11.55
N ILE A 66 18.68 -11.09 -11.87
CA ILE A 66 17.61 -10.59 -11.00
C ILE A 66 16.65 -11.74 -10.67
N ASP A 67 16.12 -12.40 -11.69
CA ASP A 67 15.15 -13.51 -11.55
C ASP A 67 15.68 -14.63 -10.67
N HIS A 68 16.98 -14.97 -10.80
CA HIS A 68 17.61 -16.00 -9.98
C HIS A 68 17.75 -15.61 -8.50
N GLY A 69 17.90 -14.31 -8.19
CA GLY A 69 18.13 -13.81 -6.84
C GLY A 69 16.89 -13.32 -6.10
N LEU A 70 15.76 -13.10 -6.80
CA LEU A 70 14.58 -12.44 -6.23
C LEU A 70 13.99 -13.17 -5.02
N ASP A 71 13.86 -14.50 -5.06
CA ASP A 71 13.32 -15.26 -3.93
C ASP A 71 14.17 -15.08 -2.67
N SER A 72 15.50 -15.21 -2.81
CA SER A 72 16.44 -14.99 -1.70
C SER A 72 16.40 -13.55 -1.19
N PHE A 73 16.23 -12.58 -2.09
CA PHE A 73 16.09 -11.17 -1.72
C PHE A 73 14.82 -10.93 -0.90
N TRP A 74 13.66 -11.49 -1.28
CA TRP A 74 12.41 -11.30 -0.55
C TRP A 74 12.44 -11.93 0.85
N ASP A 75 12.98 -13.15 0.97
CA ASP A 75 13.20 -13.80 2.27
C ASP A 75 14.10 -12.96 3.16
N ARG A 76 15.15 -12.37 2.57
CA ARG A 76 16.09 -11.53 3.30
C ARG A 76 15.47 -10.20 3.70
N TYR A 77 14.73 -9.56 2.81
CA TYR A 77 14.00 -8.32 3.09
C TYR A 77 13.01 -8.51 4.25
N ALA A 78 12.19 -9.56 4.22
CA ALA A 78 11.22 -9.83 5.28
C ALA A 78 11.92 -10.05 6.64
N SER A 79 13.01 -10.83 6.65
CA SER A 79 13.81 -11.07 7.86
C SER A 79 14.43 -9.80 8.44
N LEU A 80 14.99 -8.94 7.58
CA LEU A 80 15.59 -7.68 7.99
C LEU A 80 14.54 -6.66 8.44
N LEU A 81 13.41 -6.60 7.76
CA LEU A 81 12.29 -5.72 8.15
C LEU A 81 11.75 -6.10 9.53
N ALA A 82 11.56 -7.40 9.78
CA ALA A 82 11.16 -7.89 11.10
C ALA A 82 12.20 -7.54 12.18
N ALA A 83 13.49 -7.52 11.85
CA ALA A 83 14.54 -7.11 12.79
C ALA A 83 14.53 -5.59 13.06
N GLU A 84 14.31 -4.75 12.04
CA GLU A 84 14.17 -3.30 12.20
C GLU A 84 13.01 -2.95 13.13
N PHE A 85 11.86 -3.63 13.00
CA PHE A 85 10.69 -3.40 13.86
C PHE A 85 10.88 -3.85 15.32
N ARG A 86 11.95 -4.59 15.66
CA ARG A 86 12.32 -4.82 17.08
C ARG A 86 12.95 -3.59 17.74
N ALA A 87 13.47 -2.65 16.94
CA ALA A 87 14.16 -1.46 17.41
C ALA A 87 13.29 -0.20 17.29
N VAL A 88 12.44 -0.11 16.27
CA VAL A 88 11.59 1.04 16.00
C VAL A 88 10.23 0.57 15.48
N ASP A 89 9.15 0.84 16.22
CA ASP A 89 7.81 0.51 15.75
C ASP A 89 7.33 1.42 14.61
N ALA A 90 6.52 0.85 13.72
CA ALA A 90 5.70 1.61 12.80
C ALA A 90 4.69 2.49 13.58
N THR A 91 4.41 3.67 13.07
CA THR A 91 3.49 4.62 13.71
C THR A 91 2.29 4.87 12.82
N LEU A 92 1.08 4.72 13.36
CA LEU A 92 -0.15 5.03 12.64
C LEU A 92 -0.25 6.53 12.36
N TYR A 93 -0.80 6.88 11.20
CA TYR A 93 -1.17 8.27 10.92
C TYR A 93 -2.39 8.70 11.75
N PRO A 94 -2.57 10.01 11.98
CA PRO A 94 -3.71 10.55 12.71
C PRO A 94 -5.06 10.03 12.18
N GLY A 95 -5.93 9.59 13.10
CA GLY A 95 -7.29 9.15 12.80
C GLY A 95 -7.45 7.74 12.22
N VAL A 96 -6.37 7.07 11.83
CA VAL A 96 -6.43 5.73 11.19
C VAL A 96 -7.17 4.71 12.06
N ARG A 97 -6.81 4.60 13.34
CA ARG A 97 -7.43 3.61 14.24
C ARG A 97 -8.93 3.87 14.38
N GLN A 98 -9.30 5.13 14.64
CA GLN A 98 -10.68 5.57 14.79
C GLN A 98 -11.50 5.35 13.52
N LEU A 99 -10.92 5.65 12.35
CA LEU A 99 -11.57 5.44 11.06
C LEU A 99 -11.83 3.95 10.80
N LEU A 100 -10.82 3.10 10.97
CA LEU A 100 -11.00 1.66 10.78
C LEU A 100 -12.06 1.11 11.76
N ASP A 101 -12.04 1.54 13.03
CA ASP A 101 -13.02 1.14 14.04
C ASP A 101 -14.43 1.59 13.64
N ARG A 102 -14.55 2.80 13.07
CA ARG A 102 -15.81 3.32 12.58
C ARG A 102 -16.34 2.53 11.39
N VAL A 103 -15.50 2.20 10.41
CA VAL A 103 -15.90 1.39 9.25
C VAL A 103 -16.34 -0.01 9.67
N ASP A 104 -15.64 -0.64 10.64
CA ASP A 104 -16.03 -1.94 11.20
C ASP A 104 -17.33 -1.87 12.03
N SER A 105 -17.60 -0.72 12.66
CA SER A 105 -18.81 -0.51 13.48
C SER A 105 -20.12 -0.46 12.68
N VAL A 106 -20.05 -0.54 11.34
CA VAL A 106 -21.21 -0.53 10.45
C VAL A 106 -21.34 -1.91 9.78
N PRO A 107 -21.97 -2.89 10.46
CA PRO A 107 -21.99 -4.27 10.00
C PRO A 107 -22.60 -4.38 8.61
N ASN A 108 -21.97 -5.18 7.77
CA ASN A 108 -22.44 -5.46 6.41
C ASN A 108 -22.51 -4.24 5.49
N GLU A 109 -21.87 -3.10 5.79
CA GLU A 109 -21.82 -1.96 4.87
C GLU A 109 -20.51 -1.89 4.08
N ALA A 110 -19.38 -2.19 4.71
CA ALA A 110 -18.08 -2.18 4.06
C ALA A 110 -17.30 -3.48 4.27
N VAL A 111 -16.38 -3.75 3.34
CA VAL A 111 -15.28 -4.70 3.48
C VAL A 111 -14.00 -3.88 3.52
N LEU A 112 -13.25 -3.97 4.61
CA LEU A 112 -11.89 -3.45 4.67
C LEU A 112 -10.95 -4.36 3.88
N GLY A 113 -10.10 -3.74 3.07
CA GLY A 113 -9.04 -4.43 2.36
C GLY A 113 -7.80 -3.57 2.17
N LEU A 114 -6.75 -4.20 1.67
CA LEU A 114 -5.48 -3.55 1.33
C LEU A 114 -5.31 -3.47 -0.19
N LEU A 115 -4.76 -2.35 -0.65
CA LEU A 115 -4.23 -2.22 -2.00
C LEU A 115 -2.91 -1.51 -1.87
N THR A 116 -1.82 -2.27 -1.97
CA THR A 116 -0.50 -1.74 -1.66
C THR A 116 0.58 -2.29 -2.57
N GLY A 117 1.57 -1.45 -2.85
CA GLY A 117 2.76 -1.84 -3.59
C GLY A 117 3.67 -2.78 -2.79
N ASN A 118 3.50 -2.89 -1.48
CA ASN A 118 4.27 -3.78 -0.63
C ASN A 118 4.10 -5.24 -1.06
N VAL A 119 5.16 -6.04 -0.96
CA VAL A 119 4.99 -7.51 -0.90
C VAL A 119 4.17 -7.88 0.34
N ARG A 120 3.33 -8.93 0.25
CA ARG A 120 2.39 -9.30 1.31
C ARG A 120 3.04 -9.42 2.70
N ALA A 121 4.16 -10.13 2.79
CA ALA A 121 4.89 -10.31 4.06
C ALA A 121 5.37 -8.97 4.66
N GLY A 122 5.76 -8.01 3.82
CA GLY A 122 6.16 -6.68 4.24
C GLY A 122 4.99 -5.86 4.79
N ALA A 123 3.85 -5.89 4.12
CA ALA A 123 2.62 -5.24 4.59
C ALA A 123 2.16 -5.81 5.95
N GLU A 124 2.20 -7.13 6.11
CA GLU A 124 1.82 -7.82 7.35
C GLU A 124 2.73 -7.45 8.54
N LEU A 125 4.05 -7.43 8.32
CA LEU A 125 5.02 -7.00 9.34
C LEU A 125 4.80 -5.54 9.76
N LYS A 126 4.55 -4.65 8.79
CA LYS A 126 4.27 -3.22 9.04
C LYS A 126 3.02 -3.03 9.90
N LEU A 127 1.92 -3.65 9.51
CA LEU A 127 0.64 -3.54 10.21
C LEU A 127 0.73 -4.12 11.64
N THR A 128 1.34 -5.29 11.78
CA THR A 128 1.56 -5.93 13.08
C THR A 128 2.41 -5.05 14.00
N SER A 129 3.49 -4.46 13.48
CA SER A 129 4.33 -3.52 14.26
C SER A 129 3.56 -2.27 14.71
N ALA A 130 2.59 -1.80 13.92
CA ALA A 130 1.73 -0.67 14.29
C ALA A 130 0.54 -1.05 15.19
N GLY A 131 0.43 -2.32 15.59
CA GLY A 131 -0.68 -2.83 16.42
C GLY A 131 -2.03 -2.85 15.68
N ILE A 132 -2.01 -3.17 14.39
CA ILE A 132 -3.20 -3.45 13.58
C ILE A 132 -3.14 -4.91 13.14
N GLU A 133 -4.16 -5.68 13.51
CA GLU A 133 -4.32 -7.07 13.09
C GLU A 133 -4.44 -7.16 11.56
N PHE A 134 -3.61 -7.97 10.92
CA PHE A 134 -3.64 -8.12 9.46
C PHE A 134 -4.98 -8.67 8.95
N ASP A 135 -5.57 -9.61 9.68
CA ASP A 135 -6.85 -10.25 9.35
C ASP A 135 -8.06 -9.30 9.43
N ARG A 136 -7.86 -8.08 9.95
CA ARG A 136 -8.85 -6.99 9.86
C ARG A 136 -9.17 -6.65 8.39
N PHE A 137 -8.17 -6.77 7.52
CA PHE A 137 -8.32 -6.54 6.08
C PHE A 137 -8.67 -7.84 5.37
N ARG A 138 -9.95 -8.02 5.07
CA ARG A 138 -10.51 -9.29 4.58
C ARG A 138 -10.22 -9.57 3.11
N VAL A 139 -9.70 -8.58 2.39
CA VAL A 139 -9.27 -8.65 0.99
C VAL A 139 -7.96 -7.90 0.87
N GLY A 140 -7.05 -8.37 0.04
CA GLY A 140 -5.82 -7.64 -0.25
C GLY A 140 -5.36 -7.83 -1.69
N ALA A 141 -4.77 -6.79 -2.27
CA ALA A 141 -3.90 -6.86 -3.44
C ALA A 141 -2.57 -6.20 -3.09
N PHE A 142 -1.49 -6.90 -3.40
CA PHE A 142 -0.13 -6.61 -2.95
C PHE A 142 0.80 -6.52 -4.16
N GLY A 143 1.96 -5.86 -4.01
CA GLY A 143 2.97 -5.83 -5.08
C GLY A 143 3.46 -7.22 -5.48
N SER A 144 3.38 -8.21 -4.58
CA SER A 144 3.65 -9.61 -4.89
C SER A 144 2.67 -10.23 -5.90
N ASP A 145 1.51 -9.61 -6.12
CA ASP A 145 0.51 -10.09 -7.08
C ASP A 145 0.76 -9.55 -8.50
N HIS A 146 1.30 -8.34 -8.61
CA HIS A 146 1.67 -7.75 -9.89
C HIS A 146 2.70 -6.61 -9.72
N HIS A 147 3.64 -6.50 -10.66
CA HIS A 147 4.68 -5.46 -10.63
C HIS A 147 4.13 -4.06 -10.98
N ASP A 148 3.11 -3.98 -11.83
CA ASP A 148 2.37 -2.74 -12.10
C ASP A 148 1.25 -2.55 -11.09
N ARG A 149 1.26 -1.41 -10.39
CA ARG A 149 0.24 -1.03 -9.40
C ARG A 149 -1.16 -0.87 -10.02
N CYS A 150 -1.25 -0.47 -11.28
CA CYS A 150 -2.52 -0.28 -11.99
C CYS A 150 -3.33 -1.58 -12.15
N GLU A 151 -2.68 -2.75 -12.03
CA GLU A 151 -3.35 -4.05 -12.11
C GLU A 151 -3.93 -4.49 -10.75
N LEU A 152 -3.45 -3.95 -9.62
CA LEU A 152 -3.85 -4.36 -8.28
C LEU A 152 -5.35 -4.14 -7.96
N PRO A 153 -6.01 -3.04 -8.38
CA PRO A 153 -7.45 -2.85 -8.15
C PRO A 153 -8.30 -4.00 -8.69
N ALA A 154 -8.03 -4.47 -9.91
CA ALA A 154 -8.78 -5.55 -10.53
C ALA A 154 -8.61 -6.88 -9.76
N ILE A 155 -7.39 -7.13 -9.25
CA ILE A 155 -7.08 -8.30 -8.41
C ILE A 155 -7.86 -8.23 -7.09
N ALA A 156 -7.89 -7.07 -6.44
CA ALA A 156 -8.65 -6.87 -5.20
C ALA A 156 -10.15 -7.11 -5.41
N VAL A 157 -10.72 -6.57 -6.49
CA VAL A 157 -12.14 -6.78 -6.86
C VAL A 157 -12.44 -8.25 -7.14
N ALA A 158 -11.59 -8.93 -7.90
CA ALA A 158 -11.75 -10.35 -8.21
C ALA A 158 -11.70 -11.22 -6.93
N ARG A 159 -10.77 -10.93 -6.01
CA ARG A 159 -10.69 -11.60 -4.71
C ARG A 159 -11.90 -11.33 -3.84
N ALA A 160 -12.36 -10.08 -3.77
CA ALA A 160 -13.59 -9.73 -3.05
C ALA A 160 -14.80 -10.51 -3.59
N LYS A 161 -14.93 -10.64 -4.92
CA LYS A 161 -15.97 -11.46 -5.54
C LYS A 161 -15.88 -12.93 -5.16
N ALA A 162 -14.69 -13.52 -5.15
CA ALA A 162 -14.48 -14.90 -4.75
C ALA A 162 -14.81 -15.14 -3.27
N THR A 163 -14.45 -14.21 -2.39
CA THR A 163 -14.65 -14.33 -0.94
C THR A 163 -16.11 -14.07 -0.52
N PHE A 164 -16.80 -13.14 -1.18
CA PHE A 164 -18.12 -12.66 -0.75
C PHE A 164 -19.27 -13.00 -1.69
N GLY A 165 -18.99 -13.59 -2.86
CA GLY A 165 -20.00 -13.90 -3.88
C GLY A 165 -20.65 -12.66 -4.50
N ARG A 166 -20.09 -11.46 -4.28
CA ARG A 166 -20.63 -10.17 -4.75
C ARG A 166 -19.58 -9.44 -5.57
N THR A 167 -19.98 -8.91 -6.73
CA THR A 167 -19.12 -8.01 -7.50
C THR A 167 -19.21 -6.60 -6.94
N PHE A 168 -18.06 -5.96 -6.73
CA PHE A 168 -17.92 -4.54 -6.44
C PHE A 168 -17.44 -3.84 -7.71
N GLU A 169 -18.10 -2.75 -8.09
CA GLU A 169 -17.88 -2.04 -9.35
C GLU A 169 -18.01 -0.53 -9.16
N GLY A 170 -17.29 0.25 -9.97
CA GLY A 170 -17.35 1.71 -9.94
C GLY A 170 -17.11 2.27 -8.54
N LYS A 171 -17.91 3.27 -8.16
CA LYS A 171 -17.80 3.99 -6.88
C LYS A 171 -18.12 3.14 -5.64
N SER A 172 -18.51 1.87 -5.78
CA SER A 172 -18.60 0.94 -4.65
C SER A 172 -17.23 0.41 -4.22
N VAL A 173 -16.21 0.52 -5.07
CA VAL A 173 -14.81 0.32 -4.73
C VAL A 173 -14.24 1.68 -4.35
N VAL A 174 -13.64 1.76 -3.17
CA VAL A 174 -13.04 2.99 -2.62
C VAL A 174 -11.57 2.72 -2.40
N ILE A 175 -10.69 3.50 -3.02
CA ILE A 175 -9.24 3.44 -2.80
C ILE A 175 -8.86 4.64 -1.93
N VAL A 176 -8.13 4.38 -0.85
CA VAL A 176 -7.60 5.39 0.07
C VAL A 176 -6.08 5.34 -0.01
N GLY A 177 -5.44 6.46 -0.35
CA GLY A 177 -3.99 6.52 -0.58
C GLY A 177 -3.40 7.93 -0.54
N ASP A 178 -2.07 8.04 -0.52
CA ASP A 178 -1.33 9.32 -0.37
C ASP A 178 -0.53 9.74 -1.60
N THR A 179 -0.63 9.01 -2.71
CA THR A 179 0.15 9.28 -3.91
C THR A 179 -0.72 9.51 -5.14
N PRO A 180 -0.21 10.20 -6.18
CA PRO A 180 -0.87 10.27 -7.48
C PRO A 180 -1.22 8.89 -8.07
N PHE A 181 -0.42 7.86 -7.78
CA PHE A 181 -0.67 6.50 -8.25
C PHE A 181 -1.89 5.86 -7.58
N ASP A 182 -2.22 6.23 -6.33
CA ASP A 182 -3.43 5.76 -5.66
C ASP A 182 -4.70 6.34 -6.30
N ILE A 183 -4.59 7.57 -6.78
CA ILE A 183 -5.65 8.27 -7.47
C ILE A 183 -5.85 7.67 -8.87
N SER A 184 -4.76 7.39 -9.58
CA SER A 184 -4.85 6.94 -10.98
C SER A 184 -5.07 5.43 -11.14
N CYS A 185 -4.62 4.58 -10.20
CA CYS A 185 -4.57 3.12 -10.44
C CYS A 185 -5.95 2.49 -10.71
N GLY A 186 -7.01 3.01 -10.09
CA GLY A 186 -8.37 2.50 -10.23
C GLY A 186 -9.24 3.24 -11.25
N GLU A 187 -8.71 4.21 -12.00
CA GLU A 187 -9.50 5.03 -12.93
C GLU A 187 -10.26 4.17 -13.96
N HIS A 188 -9.60 3.14 -14.50
CA HIS A 188 -10.18 2.23 -15.48
C HIS A 188 -11.38 1.42 -14.95
N LEU A 189 -11.53 1.30 -13.62
CA LEU A 189 -12.68 0.66 -12.97
C LEU A 189 -13.74 1.66 -12.49
N GLY A 190 -13.51 2.96 -12.67
CA GLY A 190 -14.39 4.01 -12.18
C GLY A 190 -14.52 4.05 -10.65
N VAL A 191 -13.46 3.65 -9.93
CA VAL A 191 -13.46 3.60 -8.46
C VAL A 191 -13.65 4.98 -7.84
N ARG A 192 -14.02 5.00 -6.57
CA ARG A 192 -13.92 6.22 -5.74
C ARG A 192 -12.50 6.35 -5.21
N THR A 193 -11.92 7.53 -5.29
CA THR A 193 -10.60 7.83 -4.75
C THR A 193 -10.68 8.81 -3.58
N ILE A 194 -10.03 8.45 -2.48
CA ILE A 194 -9.86 9.32 -1.31
C ILE A 194 -8.36 9.51 -1.12
N ALA A 195 -7.88 10.70 -1.45
CA ALA A 195 -6.49 11.08 -1.28
C ALA A 195 -6.24 11.67 0.11
N VAL A 196 -5.10 11.31 0.73
CA VAL A 196 -4.65 11.86 2.01
C VAL A 196 -3.23 12.44 1.91
N ALA A 197 -3.01 13.66 2.39
CA ALA A 197 -1.71 14.34 2.31
C ALA A 197 -0.75 14.01 3.48
N THR A 198 -0.77 12.76 3.93
CA THR A 198 0.09 12.25 5.02
C THR A 198 1.43 11.71 4.54
N GLY A 199 1.56 11.49 3.23
CA GLY A 199 2.75 11.01 2.56
C GLY A 199 3.76 12.09 2.18
N THR A 200 4.45 11.85 1.06
CA THR A 200 5.45 12.79 0.52
C THR A 200 4.88 13.84 -0.43
N TYR A 201 3.65 13.62 -0.91
CA TYR A 201 2.96 14.54 -1.81
C TYR A 201 2.11 15.53 -1.03
N PRO A 202 2.34 16.85 -1.18
CA PRO A 202 1.52 17.85 -0.52
C PRO A 202 0.11 17.92 -1.12
N LEU A 203 -0.80 18.50 -0.35
CA LEU A 203 -2.23 18.58 -0.67
C LEU A 203 -2.52 19.17 -2.05
N ASP A 204 -1.79 20.22 -2.44
CA ASP A 204 -1.93 20.90 -3.74
C ASP A 204 -1.53 20.01 -4.92
N GLN A 205 -0.48 19.19 -4.76
CA GLN A 205 -0.08 18.23 -5.79
C GLN A 205 -1.11 17.12 -5.95
N LEU A 206 -1.65 16.59 -4.84
CA LEU A 206 -2.71 15.59 -4.90
C LEU A 206 -4.01 16.16 -5.48
N ALA A 207 -4.34 17.42 -5.19
CA ALA A 207 -5.50 18.09 -5.78
C ALA A 207 -5.42 18.16 -7.30
N ASN A 208 -4.23 18.38 -7.87
CA ASN A 208 -4.03 18.41 -9.34
C ASN A 208 -4.28 17.07 -10.03
N CYS A 209 -4.33 15.97 -9.28
CA CYS A 209 -4.68 14.64 -9.77
C CYS A 209 -6.20 14.38 -9.78
N ASN A 210 -7.03 15.33 -9.33
CA ASN A 210 -8.49 15.25 -9.32
C ASN A 210 -9.08 14.02 -8.57
N PRO A 211 -8.69 13.75 -7.31
CA PRO A 211 -9.34 12.71 -6.51
C PRO A 211 -10.81 13.08 -6.22
N ASP A 212 -11.69 12.08 -5.99
CA ASP A 212 -13.08 12.35 -5.63
C ASP A 212 -13.18 13.09 -4.27
N HIS A 213 -12.30 12.73 -3.35
CA HIS A 213 -12.16 13.37 -2.04
C HIS A 213 -10.68 13.54 -1.67
N LEU A 214 -10.37 14.62 -0.97
CA LEU A 214 -9.00 14.97 -0.56
C LEU A 214 -9.02 15.48 0.88
N PHE A 215 -8.13 14.93 1.70
CA PHE A 215 -7.99 15.28 3.11
C PHE A 215 -6.52 15.53 3.49
N PRO A 216 -6.22 16.39 4.46
CA PRO A 216 -4.86 16.54 4.99
C PRO A 216 -4.38 15.27 5.72
N ASP A 217 -5.27 14.63 6.47
CA ASP A 217 -5.07 13.35 7.16
C ASP A 217 -6.44 12.69 7.44
N LEU A 218 -6.48 11.62 8.23
CA LEU A 218 -7.69 10.85 8.51
C LEU A 218 -8.36 11.23 9.85
N SER A 219 -7.98 12.35 10.48
CA SER A 219 -8.46 12.74 11.81
C SER A 219 -9.92 13.17 11.84
N ASP A 220 -10.44 13.75 10.75
CA ASP A 220 -11.87 14.06 10.61
C ASP A 220 -12.63 12.80 10.15
N THR A 221 -12.72 11.84 11.06
CA THR A 221 -13.23 10.50 10.77
C THR A 221 -14.67 10.49 10.29
N ASP A 222 -15.50 11.43 10.74
CA ASP A 222 -16.90 11.52 10.33
C ASP A 222 -17.00 11.91 8.85
N THR A 223 -16.31 12.97 8.45
CA THR A 223 -16.30 13.42 7.04
C THR A 223 -15.66 12.37 6.12
N VAL A 224 -14.59 11.70 6.57
CA VAL A 224 -13.97 10.61 5.79
C VAL A 224 -14.92 9.42 5.65
N CYS A 225 -15.64 9.04 6.71
CA CYS A 225 -16.66 7.99 6.63
C CYS A 225 -17.78 8.37 5.65
N GLU A 226 -18.27 9.61 5.69
CA GLU A 226 -19.26 10.07 4.70
C GLU A 226 -18.75 9.94 3.26
N ALA A 227 -17.49 10.30 3.01
CA ALA A 227 -16.85 10.11 1.72
C ALA A 227 -16.77 8.63 1.30
N ILE A 228 -16.47 7.72 2.23
CA ILE A 228 -16.46 6.27 1.96
C ILE A 228 -17.86 5.77 1.59
N PHE A 229 -18.90 6.21 2.29
CA PHE A 229 -20.25 5.63 2.16
C PHE A 229 -21.18 6.34 1.17
N ARG A 230 -20.81 7.53 0.65
CA ARG A 230 -21.60 8.34 -0.30
C ARG A 230 -22.00 7.65 -1.60
#